data_AF-A0A7X6WII9-F1
#
_entry.id   AF-A0A7X6WII9-F1
#
_cell.length_a   1.000
_cell.length_b   1.000
_cell.length_c   1.000
_cell.angle_alpha   90.00
_cell.angle_beta   90.00
_cell.angle_gamma   90.00
#
_symmetry.space_group_name_H-M   'P 1'
#
loop_
_entity.id
_entity.type
_entity.pdbx_description
1 polymer ?
#
loop_
_entity_poly.entity_id
_entity_poly.type
_entity_poly.pdbx_seq_one_letter_code
_entity_poly.pdbx_strand_id
1 'polypeptide(L)'
;AYRMIEEVRRQFKSIPGLMEGKAKPDYAHCVDISTSAAIKEMVIPGLMAVVIPLLVGMVLGKEALGGLLAGALVAGVLLAVMMANAGGAWDNAKKYIESGNYGGKGTPTHAAAVVGDTVGDPFKDTSGPSLNILIKLMSIVSLVFAPLFM
;
A
#
# COMPACT_ATOMS: atom_id res chain seq x y z
N ALA A 1 6.17 -0.36 8.17
CA ALA A 1 5.55 0.09 9.43
C ALA A 1 6.38 -0.25 10.67
N TYR A 2 6.73 -1.52 10.95
CA TYR A 2 7.42 -1.90 12.19
C TYR A 2 8.72 -1.14 12.48
N ARG A 3 9.62 -0.97 11.49
CA ARG A 3 10.84 -0.15 11.64
C ARG A 3 10.56 1.29 12.08
N MET A 4 9.49 1.89 11.56
CA MET A 4 9.05 3.23 11.96
C MET A 4 8.55 3.24 13.42
N ILE A 5 7.80 2.22 13.83
CA ILE A 5 7.30 2.10 15.22
C ILE A 5 8.47 1.94 16.19
N GLU A 6 9.45 1.11 15.86
CA GLU A 6 10.65 0.91 16.66
C GLU A 6 11.46 2.20 16.79
N GLU A 7 11.62 2.94 15.69
CA GLU A 7 12.33 4.23 15.70
C GLU A 7 11.61 5.28 16.55
N VAL A 8 10.30 5.43 16.39
CA VAL A 8 9.51 6.36 17.20
C VAL A 8 9.59 5.99 18.68
N ARG A 9 9.49 4.70 19.02
CA ARG A 9 9.68 4.21 20.40
C ARG A 9 11.09 4.49 20.93
N ARG A 10 12.12 4.31 20.09
CA ARG A 10 13.50 4.62 20.44
C ARG A 10 13.66 6.10 20.75
N GLN A 11 13.13 7.00 19.90
CA GLN A 11 13.21 8.44 20.13
C GLN A 11 12.53 8.84 21.45
N PHE A 12 11.30 8.38 21.69
CA PHE A 12 10.60 8.67 22.95
C PHE A 12 11.32 8.15 24.21
N LYS A 13 12.02 7.02 24.10
CA LYS A 13 12.76 6.43 25.24
C LYS A 13 14.13 7.08 25.46
N SER A 14 14.80 7.53 24.41
CA SER A 14 16.22 7.91 24.45
C SER A 14 16.49 9.42 24.39
N ILE A 15 15.55 10.23 23.90
CA ILE A 15 15.70 11.69 23.81
C ILE A 15 15.06 12.33 25.04
N PRO A 16 15.85 12.86 26.00
CA PRO A 16 15.30 13.51 27.19
C PRO A 16 14.54 14.78 26.81
N GLY A 17 13.38 15.03 27.42
CA GLY A 17 12.57 16.21 27.14
C GLY A 17 11.61 16.06 25.96
N LEU A 18 11.63 14.93 25.22
CA LEU A 18 10.80 14.76 24.03
C LEU A 18 9.32 14.56 24.37
N MET A 19 9.02 13.72 25.36
CA MET A 19 7.65 13.49 25.84
C MET A 19 7.06 14.74 26.50
N GLU A 20 7.91 15.55 27.13
CA GLU A 20 7.56 16.82 27.77
C GLU A 20 7.45 17.98 26.76
N GLY A 21 7.74 17.74 25.47
CA GLY A 21 7.69 18.76 24.41
C GLY A 21 8.81 19.80 24.47
N LYS A 22 9.89 19.53 25.22
CA LYS A 22 11.04 20.41 25.41
C LYS A 22 12.21 20.12 24.47
N ALA A 23 12.23 18.95 23.84
CA ALA A 23 13.23 18.55 22.85
C ALA A 23 12.59 18.38 21.46
N LYS A 24 13.39 18.56 20.41
CA LYS A 24 12.95 18.32 19.03
C LYS A 24 13.16 16.85 18.65
N PRO A 25 12.20 16.19 17.97
CA PRO A 25 12.40 14.85 17.44
C PRO A 25 13.39 14.84 16.27
N ASP A 26 13.96 13.68 15.99
CA ASP A 26 14.75 13.44 14.78
C ASP A 26 13.83 13.00 13.64
N TYR A 27 13.35 13.98 12.88
CA TYR A 27 12.50 13.73 11.71
C TYR A 27 13.28 13.11 10.55
N ALA A 28 14.57 13.43 10.40
CA ALA A 28 15.38 13.00 9.26
C ALA A 28 15.52 11.48 9.23
N HIS A 29 15.70 10.86 10.40
CA HIS A 29 15.81 9.40 10.49
C HIS A 29 14.52 8.69 10.10
N CYS A 30 13.35 9.22 10.52
CA CYS A 30 12.06 8.67 10.11
C CYS A 30 11.86 8.77 8.58
N VAL A 31 12.26 9.89 7.97
CA VAL A 31 12.22 10.08 6.51
C VAL A 31 13.13 9.08 5.82
N ASP A 32 14.37 8.90 6.29
CA ASP A 32 15.32 7.96 5.68
C ASP A 32 14.81 6.52 5.70
N ILE A 33 14.20 6.08 6.81
CA ILE A 33 13.59 4.75 6.93
C ILE A 33 12.50 4.54 5.86
N SER A 34 11.59 5.50 5.71
CA SER A 34 10.48 5.37 4.75
C SER A 34 10.97 5.47 3.31
N THR A 35 11.87 6.40 3.00
CA THR A 35 12.46 6.57 1.67
C THR A 35 13.24 5.33 1.23
N SER A 36 14.16 4.85 2.06
CA SER A 36 14.98 3.67 1.74
C SER A 36 14.13 2.41 1.58
N ALA A 37 13.09 2.24 2.40
CA ALA A 37 12.15 1.13 2.25
C ALA A 37 11.33 1.26 0.96
N ALA A 38 10.76 2.43 0.66
CA ALA A 38 9.95 2.64 -0.53
C ALA A 38 10.73 2.35 -1.81
N ILE A 39 11.96 2.86 -1.91
CA ILE A 39 12.82 2.67 -3.09
C ILE A 39 13.16 1.20 -3.31
N LYS A 40 13.45 0.47 -2.23
CA LYS A 40 13.83 -0.95 -2.34
C LYS A 40 12.63 -1.83 -2.69
N GLU A 41 11.50 -1.63 -2.01
CA GLU A 41 10.34 -2.52 -2.13
C GLU A 41 9.55 -2.28 -3.42
N MET A 42 9.61 -1.08 -4.03
CA MET A 42 8.92 -0.80 -5.30
C MET A 42 9.48 -1.56 -6.51
N VAL A 43 10.73 -2.02 -6.43
CA VAL A 43 11.41 -2.71 -7.54
C VAL A 43 10.71 -4.00 -7.92
N ILE A 44 10.32 -4.81 -6.93
CA ILE A 44 9.75 -6.14 -7.19
C ILE A 44 8.39 -6.04 -7.90
N PRO A 45 7.38 -5.29 -7.40
CA PRO A 45 6.10 -5.15 -8.11
C PRO A 45 6.26 -4.54 -9.50
N GLY A 46 7.16 -3.56 -9.65
CA GLY A 46 7.44 -2.92 -10.94
C GLY A 46 8.03 -3.91 -11.96
N LEU A 47 9.01 -4.72 -11.54
CA LEU A 47 9.59 -5.75 -12.41
C LEU A 47 8.57 -6.84 -12.76
N MET A 48 7.75 -7.28 -11.81
CA MET A 48 6.71 -8.28 -12.07
C MET A 48 5.75 -7.84 -13.17
N ALA A 49 5.37 -6.56 -13.18
CA ALA A 49 4.46 -5.99 -14.19
C ALA A 49 4.99 -6.09 -15.62
N VAL A 50 6.32 -6.15 -15.79
CA VAL A 50 6.99 -6.23 -17.10
C VAL A 50 7.38 -7.66 -17.42
N VAL A 51 8.02 -8.35 -16.47
CA VAL A 51 8.62 -9.67 -16.70
C VAL A 51 7.57 -10.76 -16.87
N ILE A 52 6.49 -10.74 -16.09
CA ILE A 52 5.47 -11.81 -16.15
C ILE A 52 4.78 -11.88 -17.52
N PRO A 53 4.27 -10.78 -18.11
CA PRO A 53 3.69 -10.81 -19.45
C PRO A 53 4.65 -11.34 -20.51
N LEU A 54 5.92 -10.93 -20.47
CA LEU A 54 6.94 -11.40 -21.41
C LEU A 54 7.21 -12.90 -21.25
N LEU A 55 7.38 -13.38 -20.03
CA LEU A 55 7.63 -14.80 -19.75
C LEU A 55 6.45 -15.67 -20.20
N VAL A 56 5.21 -15.27 -19.87
CA VAL A 56 4.01 -16.01 -20.26
C VAL A 56 3.84 -15.99 -21.78
N GLY A 57 4.02 -14.83 -22.42
CA GLY A 57 3.93 -14.70 -23.87
C GLY A 57 4.95 -15.57 -24.61
N MET A 58 6.21 -15.61 -24.15
CA MET A 58 7.28 -16.39 -24.80
C MET A 58 7.16 -17.91 -24.55
N VAL A 59 6.77 -18.32 -23.35
CA VAL A 59 6.80 -19.74 -22.95
C VAL A 59 5.48 -20.45 -23.23
N LEU A 60 4.34 -19.76 -23.03
CA LEU A 60 3.01 -20.35 -23.11
C LEU A 60 2.16 -19.82 -24.27
N GLY A 61 2.64 -18.78 -24.96
CA GLY A 61 1.99 -18.20 -26.13
C GLY A 61 0.92 -17.14 -25.80
N LYS A 62 0.39 -16.54 -26.87
CA LYS A 62 -0.54 -15.40 -26.80
C LYS A 62 -1.90 -15.74 -26.19
N GLU A 63 -2.38 -16.96 -26.34
CA GLU A 63 -3.66 -17.42 -25.78
C GLU A 63 -3.59 -17.47 -24.24
N ALA A 64 -2.50 -18.03 -23.70
CA ALA A 64 -2.24 -18.06 -22.26
C ALA A 64 -2.04 -16.64 -21.70
N LEU A 65 -1.33 -15.78 -22.43
CA LEU A 65 -1.17 -14.36 -22.07
C LEU A 65 -2.52 -13.63 -22.02
N GLY A 66 -3.41 -13.87 -22.99
CA GLY A 66 -4.77 -13.34 -22.97
C GLY A 66 -5.57 -13.80 -21.73
N GLY A 67 -5.46 -15.08 -21.37
CA GLY A 67 -6.05 -15.62 -20.14
C GLY A 67 -5.51 -14.96 -18.87
N LEU A 68 -4.19 -14.76 -18.78
CA LEU A 68 -3.56 -14.04 -17.67
C LEU A 68 -4.11 -12.62 -17.53
N LEU A 69 -4.17 -11.86 -18.63
CA LEU A 69 -4.63 -10.47 -18.63
C LEU A 69 -6.12 -10.37 -18.24
N ALA A 70 -6.96 -11.25 -18.79
CA ALA A 70 -8.38 -11.30 -18.45
C ALA A 70 -8.59 -11.65 -16.96
N GLY A 71 -7.87 -12.66 -16.45
CA GLY A 71 -7.91 -13.06 -15.04
C GLY A 71 -7.43 -11.95 -14.10
N ALA A 72 -6.29 -11.33 -14.44
CA ALA A 72 -5.74 -10.21 -13.67
C ALA A 72 -6.69 -9.01 -13.63
N LEU A 73 -7.38 -8.72 -14.74
CA LEU A 73 -8.37 -7.65 -14.81
C LEU A 73 -9.55 -7.93 -13.86
N VAL A 74 -10.21 -9.08 -14.00
CA VAL A 74 -11.43 -9.37 -13.22
C VAL A 74 -11.13 -9.51 -11.72
N ALA A 75 -10.05 -10.20 -11.36
CA ALA A 75 -9.67 -10.36 -9.96
C ALA A 75 -9.13 -9.04 -9.36
N GLY A 76 -8.27 -8.35 -10.11
CA GLY A 76 -7.59 -7.16 -9.64
C GLY A 76 -8.52 -5.96 -9.46
N VAL A 77 -9.51 -5.76 -10.34
CA VAL A 77 -10.50 -4.68 -10.19
C VAL A 77 -11.35 -4.87 -8.93
N LEU A 78 -11.85 -6.09 -8.70
CA LEU A 78 -12.64 -6.38 -7.50
C LEU A 78 -11.83 -6.12 -6.22
N LEU A 79 -10.58 -6.58 -6.20
CA LEU A 79 -9.69 -6.39 -5.05
C LEU A 79 -9.33 -4.91 -4.84
N ALA A 80 -9.02 -4.18 -5.92
CA ALA A 80 -8.69 -2.75 -5.87
C ALA A 80 -9.84 -1.92 -5.26
N VAL A 81 -11.07 -2.16 -5.72
CA VAL A 81 -12.28 -1.48 -5.22
C VAL A 81 -12.53 -1.84 -3.76
N MET A 82 -12.43 -3.12 -3.40
CA MET A 82 -12.58 -3.57 -2.01
C MET A 82 -11.58 -2.88 -1.09
N MET A 83 -10.28 -2.90 -1.45
CA MET A 83 -9.21 -2.31 -0.64
C MET A 83 -9.38 -0.80 -0.46
N ALA A 84 -9.68 -0.07 -1.55
CA ALA A 84 -9.89 1.37 -1.49
C ALA A 84 -11.09 1.74 -0.61
N ASN A 85 -12.23 1.06 -0.79
CA ASN A 85 -13.45 1.36 -0.05
C ASN A 85 -13.35 0.94 1.42
N ALA A 86 -12.77 -0.23 1.71
CA ALA A 86 -12.60 -0.70 3.09
C ALA A 86 -11.67 0.24 3.88
N GLY A 87 -10.53 0.61 3.30
CA GLY A 87 -9.61 1.55 3.95
C GLY A 87 -10.21 2.94 4.14
N GLY A 88 -10.94 3.46 3.14
CA GLY A 88 -11.67 4.72 3.26
C GLY A 88 -12.78 4.69 4.31
N ALA A 89 -13.49 3.56 4.42
CA ALA A 89 -14.51 3.37 5.44
C ALA A 89 -13.92 3.36 6.86
N TRP A 90 -12.80 2.67 7.08
CA TRP A 90 -12.13 2.67 8.38
C TRP A 90 -11.60 4.06 8.78
N ASP A 91 -10.98 4.81 7.87
CA ASP A 91 -10.55 6.19 8.15
C ASP A 91 -11.72 7.09 8.51
N ASN A 92 -12.81 7.01 7.74
CA ASN A 92 -14.01 7.81 7.99
C ASN A 92 -14.70 7.43 9.29
N ALA A 93 -14.73 6.14 9.65
CA ALA A 93 -15.25 5.69 10.95
C ALA A 93 -14.41 6.25 12.11
N LYS A 94 -13.07 6.24 11.99
CA LYS A 94 -12.18 6.87 12.96
C LYS A 94 -12.47 8.37 13.07
N LYS A 95 -12.51 9.11 11.96
CA LYS A 95 -12.82 10.56 11.93
C LYS A 95 -14.18 10.89 12.53
N TYR A 96 -15.18 10.04 12.29
CA TYR A 96 -16.52 10.20 12.86
C TYR A 96 -16.50 10.11 14.39
N ILE A 97 -15.76 9.14 14.94
CA ILE A 97 -15.54 9.02 16.39
C ILE A 97 -14.72 10.21 16.92
N GLU A 98 -13.67 10.63 16.21
CA GLU A 98 -12.85 11.80 16.58
C GLU A 98 -13.64 13.11 16.64
N SER A 99 -14.77 13.18 15.95
CA SER A 99 -15.70 14.32 15.98
C SER A 99 -16.63 14.33 17.20
N GLY A 100 -16.44 13.40 18.14
CA GLY A 100 -17.17 13.32 19.41
C GLY A 100 -18.28 12.26 19.44
N ASN A 101 -18.54 11.58 18.33
CA ASN A 101 -19.49 10.46 18.30
C ASN A 101 -18.89 9.25 19.03
N TYR A 102 -19.73 8.43 19.65
CA TYR A 102 -19.31 7.23 20.39
C TYR A 102 -18.22 7.46 21.45
N GLY A 103 -18.21 8.65 22.07
CA GLY A 103 -17.35 8.99 23.21
C GLY A 103 -16.06 9.74 22.87
N GLY A 104 -15.72 9.91 21.59
CA GLY A 104 -14.59 10.77 21.21
C GLY A 104 -13.21 10.15 21.38
N LYS A 105 -12.18 11.00 21.25
CA LYS A 105 -10.76 10.63 21.30
C LYS A 105 -10.37 10.04 22.66
N GLY A 106 -9.49 9.03 22.62
CA GLY A 106 -8.94 8.40 23.83
C GLY A 106 -9.83 7.32 24.46
N THR A 107 -11.01 7.05 23.88
CA THR A 107 -11.86 5.94 24.29
C THR A 107 -11.39 4.60 23.71
N PRO A 108 -11.80 3.45 24.30
CA PRO A 108 -11.55 2.13 23.70
C PRO A 108 -12.09 2.00 22.27
N THR A 109 -13.24 2.62 21.99
CA THR A 109 -13.85 2.67 20.66
C THR A 109 -12.96 3.43 19.66
N HIS A 110 -12.40 4.57 20.06
CA HIS A 110 -11.45 5.32 19.24
C HIS A 110 -10.19 4.51 18.98
N ALA A 111 -9.63 3.86 20.01
CA ALA A 111 -8.45 2.99 19.85
C ALA A 111 -8.71 1.85 18.85
N ALA A 112 -9.86 1.19 18.91
CA ALA A 112 -10.25 0.16 17.96
C ALA A 112 -10.39 0.71 16.53
N ALA A 113 -10.96 1.90 16.36
CA ALA A 113 -11.07 2.54 15.05
C ALA A 113 -9.70 2.95 14.47
N VAL A 114 -8.76 3.39 15.31
CA VAL A 114 -7.36 3.64 14.90
C VAL A 114 -6.68 2.36 14.42
N VAL A 115 -6.93 1.21 15.07
CA VAL A 115 -6.44 -0.09 14.59
C VAL A 115 -7.03 -0.44 13.22
N GLY A 116 -8.34 -0.22 13.02
CA GLY A 116 -8.98 -0.43 11.71
C GLY A 116 -8.37 0.44 10.61
N ASP A 117 -8.15 1.73 10.89
CA ASP A 117 -7.56 2.67 9.94
C ASP A 117 -6.11 2.29 9.58
N THR A 118 -5.30 1.90 10.57
CA THR A 118 -3.92 1.45 10.32
C THR A 118 -3.81 0.14 9.53
N VAL A 119 -4.83 -0.73 9.58
CA VAL A 119 -4.97 -1.86 8.65
C VAL A 119 -5.38 -1.38 7.26
N GLY A 120 -6.24 -0.37 7.18
CA GLY A 120 -6.74 0.23 5.94
C GLY A 120 -5.76 1.09 5.16
N ASP A 121 -4.77 1.70 5.82
CA ASP A 121 -3.75 2.56 5.20
C ASP A 121 -3.00 1.87 4.04
N PRO A 122 -2.38 0.69 4.21
CA PRO A 122 -1.74 0.00 3.08
C PRO A 122 -2.73 -0.43 2.00
N PHE A 123 -4.01 -0.64 2.34
CA PHE A 123 -5.03 -1.02 1.37
C PHE A 123 -5.42 0.16 0.47
N LYS A 124 -5.76 1.31 1.06
CA LYS A 124 -6.29 2.46 0.31
C LYS A 124 -5.20 3.32 -0.35
N ASP A 125 -3.99 3.38 0.23
CA ASP A 125 -2.94 4.30 -0.21
C ASP A 125 -1.77 3.61 -0.93
N THR A 126 -1.67 2.28 -0.88
CA THR A 126 -0.58 1.54 -1.54
C THR A 126 -1.11 0.46 -2.47
N SER A 127 -1.64 -0.65 -1.95
CA SER A 127 -1.98 -1.82 -2.76
C SER A 127 -3.17 -1.60 -3.68
N GLY A 128 -4.29 -1.06 -3.15
CA GLY A 128 -5.53 -0.88 -3.90
C GLY A 128 -5.35 -0.02 -5.16
N PRO A 129 -4.83 1.22 -5.05
CA PRO A 129 -4.57 2.05 -6.21
C PRO A 129 -3.54 1.44 -7.18
N SER A 130 -2.51 0.77 -6.66
CA SER A 130 -1.43 0.19 -7.48
C SER A 130 -1.89 -0.96 -8.35
N LEU A 131 -2.89 -1.74 -7.94
CA LEU A 131 -3.45 -2.82 -8.76
C LEU A 131 -3.99 -2.31 -10.10
N ASN A 132 -4.59 -1.11 -10.13
CA ASN A 132 -5.07 -0.52 -11.37
C ASN A 132 -3.93 -0.22 -12.35
N ILE A 133 -2.80 0.27 -11.82
CA ILE A 133 -1.60 0.57 -12.62
C ILE A 133 -0.97 -0.73 -13.11
N LEU A 134 -0.85 -1.73 -12.23
CA LEU A 134 -0.29 -3.04 -12.55
C LEU A 134 -0.99 -3.67 -13.77
N ILE A 135 -2.33 -3.72 -13.74
CA ILE A 135 -3.13 -4.31 -14.83
C ILE A 135 -2.92 -3.55 -16.14
N LYS A 136 -2.96 -2.21 -16.11
CA LYS A 136 -2.75 -1.38 -17.31
C LYS A 136 -1.35 -1.56 -17.89
N LEU A 137 -0.33 -1.59 -17.02
CA LEU A 137 1.06 -1.75 -17.43
C LEU A 137 1.29 -3.13 -18.06
N MET A 138 0.78 -4.20 -17.44
CA MET A 138 0.86 -5.55 -18.01
C MET A 138 0.19 -5.62 -19.38
N SER A 139 -0.98 -5.00 -19.56
CA SER A 139 -1.69 -4.94 -20.84
C SER A 139 -0.90 -4.18 -21.91
N ILE A 140 -0.30 -3.04 -21.58
CA ILE A 140 0.52 -2.28 -22.54
C ILE A 140 1.79 -3.06 -22.92
N VAL A 141 2.49 -3.64 -21.94
CA VAL A 141 3.68 -4.49 -22.22
C VAL A 141 3.29 -5.64 -23.14
N SER A 142 2.20 -6.34 -22.83
CA SER A 142 1.70 -7.44 -23.67
C SER A 142 1.41 -7.00 -25.11
N LEU A 143 0.79 -5.82 -25.27
CA LEU A 143 0.45 -5.28 -26.58
C LEU A 143 1.69 -4.88 -27.40
N VAL A 144 2.64 -4.17 -26.77
CA VAL A 144 3.87 -3.72 -27.43
C VAL A 144 4.71 -4.90 -27.92
N PHE A 145 4.78 -5.97 -27.12
CA PHE A 145 5.55 -7.17 -27.45
C PHE A 145 4.74 -8.26 -28.15
N ALA A 146 3.46 -8.03 -28.46
CA ALA A 146 2.61 -9.00 -29.14
C ALA A 146 3.24 -9.60 -30.43
N PRO A 147 3.93 -8.82 -31.31
CA PRO A 147 4.60 -9.38 -32.49
C PRO A 147 5.68 -10.41 -32.18
N LEU A 148 6.22 -10.41 -30.95
CA LEU A 148 7.24 -11.37 -30.50
C LEU A 148 6.64 -12.71 -30.08
N PHE A 149 5.31 -12.77 -29.90
CA PHE A 149 4.59 -13.95 -29.42
C PHE A 149 3.67 -14.58 -30.49
N MET A 150 3.69 -14.05 -31.73
CA MET A 150 2.81 -14.46 -32.84
C MET A 150 3.46 -15.44 -33.80
#